data_AF-A0A2B4RD76-F1
#
_entry.id   AF-A0A2B4RD76-F1
#
_cell.length_a   1.000
_cell.length_b   1.000
_cell.length_c   1.000
_cell.angle_alpha   90.00
_cell.angle_beta   90.00
_cell.angle_gamma   90.00
#
_symmetry.space_group_name_H-M   'P 1'
#
loop_
_entity.id
_entity.type
_entity.pdbx_description
1 polymer ?
#
loop_
_entity_poly.entity_id
_entity_poly.type
_entity_poly.pdbx_seq_one_letter_code
_entity_poly.pdbx_strand_id
1 'polypeptide(L)'
;MMILSRQQGRTICLSLLLFILSGTAGYPSGLEITEVTFCGKYDKPPTIKASPWPFTPIGNLFNVSLTFTPAVDVLEASIQYKVVSDGEVITGESYDKLCKLSPDLCSLPADETKVWTRSGKLPVIPPVLKNRTYKVSAQLFNEEKIVFLCAEVVAKLH
;
A
#
# COMPACT_ATOMS: atom_id res chain seq x y z
N MET A 1 -19.25 -61.17 -1.27
CA MET A 1 -19.66 -59.78 -0.97
C MET A 1 -18.42 -58.98 -0.60
N MET A 2 -17.70 -58.41 -1.58
CA MET A 2 -16.49 -57.61 -1.38
C MET A 2 -16.48 -56.50 -2.44
N ILE A 3 -17.37 -55.52 -2.29
CA ILE A 3 -17.40 -54.34 -3.18
C ILE A 3 -17.42 -53.03 -2.37
N LEU A 4 -17.68 -53.07 -1.05
CA LEU A 4 -17.84 -51.84 -0.26
C LEU A 4 -16.53 -51.17 0.23
N SER A 5 -15.38 -51.86 0.30
CA SER A 5 -14.15 -51.24 0.86
C SER A 5 -13.31 -50.45 -0.15
N ARG A 6 -13.39 -50.79 -1.45
CA ARG A 6 -12.59 -50.13 -2.50
C ARG A 6 -13.07 -48.71 -2.83
N GLN A 7 -14.35 -48.41 -2.59
CA GLN A 7 -14.91 -47.11 -2.90
C GLN A 7 -14.56 -46.07 -1.83
N GLN A 8 -14.56 -46.48 -0.55
CA GLN A 8 -14.29 -45.59 0.59
C GLN A 8 -12.84 -45.12 0.65
N GLY A 9 -11.85 -46.00 0.41
CA GLY A 9 -10.44 -45.61 0.38
C GLY A 9 -10.08 -44.69 -0.81
N ARG A 10 -10.79 -44.83 -1.93
CA ARG A 10 -10.58 -44.02 -3.14
C ARG A 10 -11.11 -42.59 -2.96
N THR A 11 -12.24 -42.43 -2.27
CA THR A 11 -12.79 -41.12 -1.91
C THR A 11 -11.88 -40.38 -0.92
N ILE A 12 -11.39 -41.07 0.13
CA ILE A 12 -10.50 -40.48 1.14
C ILE A 12 -9.19 -39.99 0.50
N CYS A 13 -8.61 -40.79 -0.41
CA CYS A 13 -7.38 -40.42 -1.10
C CYS A 13 -7.57 -39.21 -2.03
N LEU A 14 -8.72 -39.13 -2.73
CA LEU A 14 -9.08 -37.97 -3.56
C LEU A 14 -9.25 -36.69 -2.72
N SER A 15 -9.91 -36.79 -1.56
CA SER A 15 -10.11 -35.67 -0.65
C SER A 15 -8.78 -35.15 -0.10
N LEU A 16 -7.88 -36.04 0.32
CA LEU A 16 -6.53 -35.68 0.75
C LEU A 16 -5.70 -35.06 -0.37
N LEU A 17 -5.79 -35.58 -1.60
CA LEU A 17 -5.10 -35.01 -2.76
C LEU A 17 -5.62 -33.61 -3.10
N LEU A 18 -6.94 -33.40 -3.04
CA LEU A 18 -7.56 -32.08 -3.23
C LEU A 18 -7.18 -31.13 -2.10
N PHE A 19 -7.10 -31.59 -0.85
CA PHE A 19 -6.60 -30.79 0.28
C PHE A 19 -5.12 -30.41 0.09
N ILE A 20 -4.26 -31.32 -0.36
CA ILE A 20 -2.83 -31.06 -0.63
C ILE A 20 -2.67 -30.09 -1.82
N LEU A 21 -3.42 -30.30 -2.91
CA LEU A 21 -3.40 -29.41 -4.08
C LEU A 21 -3.98 -28.03 -3.75
N SER A 22 -5.02 -27.96 -2.91
CA SER A 22 -5.60 -26.69 -2.41
C SER A 22 -4.68 -26.00 -1.39
N GLY A 23 -3.92 -26.77 -0.60
CA GLY A 23 -2.93 -26.26 0.35
C GLY A 23 -1.67 -25.71 -0.31
N THR A 24 -1.41 -26.07 -1.58
CA THR A 24 -0.35 -25.49 -2.41
C THR A 24 -0.79 -24.28 -3.24
N ALA A 25 -2.04 -23.82 -3.11
CA ALA A 25 -2.40 -22.47 -3.51
C ALA A 25 -1.75 -21.50 -2.51
N GLY A 26 -0.41 -21.39 -2.60
CA GLY A 26 0.38 -20.50 -1.79
C GLY A 26 -0.25 -19.11 -1.87
N TYR A 27 -0.46 -18.50 -0.70
CA TYR A 27 -0.96 -17.14 -0.62
C TYR A 27 -0.19 -16.30 -1.64
N PRO A 28 -0.87 -15.65 -2.60
CA PRO A 28 -0.17 -14.94 -3.66
C PRO A 28 0.75 -13.92 -3.01
N SER A 29 2.02 -13.90 -3.42
CA SER A 29 2.91 -12.84 -2.95
C SER A 29 2.42 -11.48 -3.45
N GLY A 30 2.48 -10.47 -2.61
CA GLY A 30 1.89 -9.18 -2.90
C GLY A 30 1.85 -8.23 -1.71
N LEU A 31 1.23 -7.08 -1.92
CA LEU A 31 1.07 -6.02 -0.93
C LEU A 31 -0.39 -5.98 -0.47
N GLU A 32 -0.62 -6.17 0.82
CA GLU A 32 -1.92 -5.99 1.46
C GLU A 32 -1.90 -4.71 2.28
N ILE A 33 -2.73 -3.72 1.94
CA ILE A 33 -2.88 -2.51 2.74
C ILE A 33 -3.96 -2.77 3.78
N THR A 34 -3.59 -2.73 5.07
CA THR A 34 -4.49 -3.03 6.17
C THR A 34 -5.11 -1.77 6.77
N GLU A 35 -4.36 -0.66 6.77
CA GLU A 35 -4.79 0.59 7.38
C GLU A 35 -4.20 1.79 6.64
N VAL A 36 -5.00 2.86 6.52
CA VAL A 36 -4.54 4.18 6.09
C VAL A 36 -5.13 5.21 7.01
N THR A 37 -4.28 6.04 7.60
CA THR A 37 -4.67 7.14 8.48
C THR A 37 -4.07 8.45 7.99
N PHE A 38 -4.77 9.56 8.20
CA PHE A 38 -4.25 10.89 7.91
C PHE A 38 -3.92 11.59 9.23
N CYS A 39 -2.70 12.07 9.37
CA CYS A 39 -2.15 12.57 10.64
C CYS A 39 -2.21 14.10 10.82
N GLY A 40 -2.75 14.82 9.83
CA GLY A 40 -2.96 16.27 9.90
C GLY A 40 -4.37 16.66 10.35
N LYS A 41 -4.55 17.97 10.62
CA LYS A 41 -5.86 18.58 10.77
C LYS A 41 -6.31 19.12 9.43
N TYR A 42 -7.52 18.75 9.00
CA TYR A 42 -8.06 19.14 7.71
C TYR A 42 -9.50 19.59 7.86
N ASP A 43 -9.87 20.68 7.21
CA ASP A 43 -11.27 21.11 7.13
C ASP A 43 -12.08 20.13 6.27
N LYS A 44 -11.46 19.62 5.20
CA LYS A 44 -11.96 18.53 4.36
C LYS A 44 -11.01 17.34 4.46
N PRO A 45 -11.41 16.25 5.13
CA PRO A 45 -10.56 15.08 5.29
C PRO A 45 -10.08 14.53 3.94
N PRO A 46 -8.78 14.23 3.78
CA PRO A 46 -8.28 13.57 2.59
C PRO A 46 -8.93 12.19 2.40
N THR A 47 -9.05 11.75 1.16
CA THR A 47 -9.57 10.41 0.83
C THR A 47 -8.62 9.69 -0.11
N ILE A 48 -8.46 8.38 0.12
CA ILE A 48 -7.67 7.51 -0.74
C ILE A 48 -8.57 6.48 -1.41
N LYS A 49 -8.34 6.26 -2.71
CA LYS A 49 -8.92 5.16 -3.46
C LYS A 49 -7.76 4.39 -4.09
N ALA A 50 -7.74 3.09 -3.90
CA ALA A 50 -6.74 2.25 -4.51
C ALA A 50 -7.39 1.04 -5.19
N SER A 51 -6.78 0.56 -6.27
CA SER A 51 -7.23 -0.62 -6.98
C SER A 51 -6.03 -1.42 -7.51
N PRO A 52 -5.99 -2.75 -7.35
CA PRO A 52 -6.91 -3.56 -6.54
C PRO A 52 -6.73 -3.30 -5.03
N TRP A 53 -7.80 -3.49 -4.25
CA TRP A 53 -7.84 -3.27 -2.80
C TRP A 53 -8.51 -4.43 -2.08
N PRO A 54 -8.09 -4.80 -0.85
CA PRO A 54 -6.91 -4.30 -0.12
C PRO A 54 -5.59 -4.92 -0.59
N PHE A 55 -5.65 -5.91 -1.48
CA PHE A 55 -4.50 -6.71 -1.89
C PHE A 55 -4.12 -6.48 -3.35
N THR A 56 -2.84 -6.17 -3.60
CA THR A 56 -2.22 -6.08 -4.92
C THR A 56 -1.19 -7.21 -5.08
N PRO A 57 -1.43 -8.17 -6.00
CA PRO A 57 -0.43 -9.20 -6.29
C PRO A 57 0.80 -8.64 -7.02
N ILE A 58 1.96 -9.27 -6.86
CA ILE A 58 3.19 -8.90 -7.59
C ILE A 58 2.93 -8.88 -9.11
N GLY A 59 3.54 -7.92 -9.80
CA GLY A 59 3.48 -7.80 -11.26
C GLY A 59 2.18 -7.21 -11.80
N ASN A 60 1.13 -7.12 -10.97
CA ASN A 60 -0.11 -6.49 -11.34
C ASN A 60 -0.03 -4.97 -11.25
N LEU A 61 -0.87 -4.33 -12.06
CA LEU A 61 -1.07 -2.89 -12.02
C LEU A 61 -1.81 -2.53 -10.74
N PHE A 62 -1.32 -1.51 -10.04
CA PHE A 62 -2.02 -0.83 -8.98
C PHE A 62 -2.23 0.63 -9.35
N ASN A 63 -3.39 1.17 -9.00
CA ASN A 63 -3.73 2.58 -9.13
C ASN A 63 -4.03 3.13 -7.75
N VAL A 64 -3.54 4.33 -7.46
CA VAL A 64 -3.85 5.09 -6.26
C VAL A 64 -4.35 6.46 -6.69
N SER A 65 -5.45 6.89 -6.09
CA SER A 65 -5.98 8.23 -6.18
C SER A 65 -6.12 8.80 -4.78
N LEU A 66 -5.56 9.98 -4.59
CA LEU A 66 -5.59 10.73 -3.34
C LEU A 66 -6.29 12.06 -3.62
N THR A 67 -7.38 12.31 -2.92
CA THR A 67 -8.08 13.59 -2.96
C THR A 67 -7.82 14.34 -1.67
N PHE A 68 -7.34 15.58 -1.76
CA PHE A 68 -7.05 16.42 -0.59
C PHE A 68 -7.24 17.91 -0.91
N THR A 69 -7.37 18.72 0.12
CA THR A 69 -7.45 20.19 0.03
C THR A 69 -6.35 20.76 0.92
N PRO A 70 -5.31 21.41 0.36
CA PRO A 70 -4.26 21.99 1.17
C PRO A 70 -4.78 23.27 1.84
N ALA A 71 -4.40 23.49 3.10
CA ALA A 71 -4.74 24.71 3.84
C ALA A 71 -3.77 25.87 3.58
N VAL A 72 -2.72 25.63 2.80
CA VAL A 72 -1.68 26.59 2.45
C VAL A 72 -1.37 26.47 0.96
N ASP A 73 -0.88 27.56 0.38
CA ASP A 73 -0.32 27.52 -0.97
C ASP A 73 0.93 26.62 -0.99
N VAL A 74 1.06 25.85 -2.06
CA VAL A 74 2.18 24.93 -2.31
C VAL A 74 2.80 25.28 -3.65
N LEU A 75 3.82 26.14 -3.65
CA LEU A 75 4.57 26.46 -4.87
C LEU A 75 5.59 25.36 -5.14
N GLU A 76 6.34 24.97 -4.11
CA GLU A 76 7.26 23.85 -4.13
C GLU A 76 6.87 22.82 -3.07
N ALA A 77 7.22 21.56 -3.30
CA ALA A 77 6.90 20.47 -2.39
C ALA A 77 8.15 19.67 -2.04
N SER A 78 8.21 19.29 -0.76
CA SER A 78 9.17 18.32 -0.24
C SER A 78 8.44 17.22 0.51
N ILE A 79 9.05 16.04 0.60
CA ILE A 79 8.49 14.89 1.33
C ILE A 79 9.50 14.37 2.33
N GLN A 80 9.03 14.04 3.53
CA GLN A 80 9.74 13.19 4.47
C GLN A 80 8.94 11.92 4.68
N TYR A 81 9.61 10.78 4.57
CA TYR A 81 8.96 9.50 4.85
C TYR A 81 9.81 8.64 5.78
N LYS A 82 9.13 7.75 6.49
CA LYS A 82 9.73 6.80 7.42
C LYS A 82 9.06 5.45 7.27
N VAL A 83 9.85 4.39 7.13
CA VAL A 83 9.39 3.01 7.04
C VAL A 83 9.85 2.27 8.29
N VAL A 84 8.89 1.72 9.02
CA VAL A 84 9.11 0.96 10.26
C VAL A 84 8.57 -0.45 10.08
N SER A 85 9.31 -1.46 10.51
CA SER A 85 8.86 -2.84 10.57
C SER A 85 9.32 -3.44 11.90
N ASP A 86 8.44 -4.16 12.59
CA ASP A 86 8.73 -4.78 13.89
C ASP A 86 9.30 -3.80 14.95
N GLY A 87 8.91 -2.52 14.86
CA GLY A 87 9.39 -1.45 15.75
C GLY A 87 10.73 -0.82 15.35
N GLU A 88 11.43 -1.40 14.38
CA GLU A 88 12.71 -0.88 13.87
C GLU A 88 12.52 0.00 12.64
N VAL A 89 13.31 1.07 12.55
CA VAL A 89 13.33 1.95 11.37
C VAL A 89 14.16 1.29 10.28
N ILE A 90 13.49 0.86 9.21
CA ILE A 90 14.12 0.22 8.05
C ILE A 90 14.78 1.26 7.15
N THR A 91 14.06 2.36 6.91
CA THR A 91 14.58 3.50 6.15
C THR A 91 13.78 4.75 6.49
N GLY A 92 14.39 5.92 6.27
CA GLY A 92 13.71 7.19 6.29
C GLY A 92 14.53 8.22 5.52
N GLU A 93 13.87 8.95 4.63
CA GLU A 93 14.54 9.92 3.77
C GLU A 93 13.70 11.20 3.66
N SER A 94 14.39 12.29 3.38
CA SER A 94 13.81 13.57 3.01
C SER A 94 14.15 13.86 1.56
N TYR A 95 13.17 14.29 0.77
CA TYR A 95 13.35 14.67 -0.61
C TYR A 95 12.81 16.07 -0.85
N ASP A 96 13.73 17.04 -0.99
CA ASP A 96 13.38 18.46 -1.11
C ASP A 96 12.89 18.87 -2.51
N LYS A 97 12.99 18.01 -3.52
CA LYS A 97 12.69 18.35 -4.92
C LYS A 97 11.51 17.54 -5.48
N LEU A 98 10.45 17.34 -4.68
CA LEU A 98 9.34 16.45 -5.05
C LEU A 98 8.68 16.87 -6.36
N CYS A 99 8.61 18.17 -6.66
CA CYS A 99 8.03 18.71 -7.89
C CYS A 99 8.71 18.20 -9.17
N LYS A 100 9.98 17.79 -9.11
CA LYS A 100 10.66 17.18 -10.26
C LYS A 100 10.16 15.77 -10.57
N LEU A 101 9.70 15.05 -9.54
CA LEU A 101 9.22 13.67 -9.65
C LEU A 101 7.71 13.60 -9.79
N SER A 102 6.99 14.56 -9.19
CA SER A 102 5.53 14.63 -9.19
C SER A 102 5.10 16.09 -9.29
N PRO A 103 5.13 16.69 -10.49
CA PRO A 103 4.70 18.08 -10.72
C PRO A 103 3.26 18.35 -10.26
N ASP A 104 2.41 17.32 -10.29
CA ASP A 104 1.00 17.36 -9.88
C ASP A 104 0.79 17.62 -8.37
N LEU A 105 1.87 17.60 -7.57
CA LEU A 105 1.85 17.91 -6.14
C LEU A 105 2.37 19.34 -5.85
N CYS A 106 2.48 20.18 -6.88
CA CYS A 106 3.04 21.52 -6.81
C CYS A 106 2.17 22.53 -7.56
N SER A 107 2.41 23.83 -7.34
CA SER A 107 1.52 24.90 -7.79
C SER A 107 0.07 24.68 -7.35
N LEU A 108 -0.12 24.23 -6.10
CA LEU A 108 -1.44 23.96 -5.53
C LEU A 108 -1.87 25.19 -4.71
N PRO A 109 -2.94 25.89 -5.11
CA PRO A 109 -3.47 26.97 -4.30
C PRO A 109 -4.16 26.40 -3.05
N ALA A 110 -4.12 27.18 -1.97
CA ALA A 110 -4.88 26.90 -0.76
C ALA A 110 -6.37 26.74 -1.06
N ASP A 111 -7.04 25.89 -0.28
CA ASP A 111 -8.49 25.64 -0.31
C ASP A 111 -9.06 25.04 -1.61
N GLU A 112 -8.24 24.82 -2.64
CA GLU A 112 -8.64 24.06 -3.82
C GLU A 112 -8.46 22.55 -3.63
N THR A 113 -9.53 21.80 -3.88
CA THR A 113 -9.45 20.33 -3.85
C THR A 113 -8.67 19.81 -5.05
N LYS A 114 -7.68 18.96 -4.78
CA LYS A 114 -6.82 18.33 -5.78
C LYS A 114 -6.98 16.83 -5.73
N VAL A 115 -6.95 16.22 -6.91
CA VAL A 115 -6.97 14.77 -7.08
C VAL A 115 -5.63 14.37 -7.70
N TRP A 116 -4.76 13.80 -6.88
CA TRP A 116 -3.51 13.21 -7.32
C TRP A 116 -3.77 11.76 -7.69
N THR A 117 -3.24 11.30 -8.82
CA THR A 117 -3.34 9.89 -9.21
C THR A 117 -1.98 9.35 -9.61
N ARG A 118 -1.74 8.08 -9.28
CA ARG A 118 -0.53 7.37 -9.68
C ARG A 118 -0.85 5.92 -9.96
N SER A 119 -0.26 5.41 -11.04
CA SER A 119 -0.32 4.01 -11.43
C SER A 119 1.07 3.42 -11.44
N GLY A 120 1.19 2.16 -11.06
CA GLY A 120 2.45 1.44 -11.06
C GLY A 120 2.24 -0.06 -11.14
N LYS A 121 3.32 -0.81 -11.37
CA LYS A 121 3.33 -2.26 -11.18
C LYS A 121 4.06 -2.58 -9.89
N LEU A 122 3.51 -3.48 -9.08
CA LEU A 122 4.18 -3.89 -7.86
C LEU A 122 5.44 -4.70 -8.23
N PRO A 123 6.64 -4.25 -7.85
CA PRO A 123 7.87 -4.94 -8.19
C PRO A 123 7.97 -6.28 -7.45
N VAL A 124 8.93 -7.11 -7.87
CA VAL A 124 9.24 -8.35 -7.15
C VAL A 124 9.73 -8.00 -5.75
N ILE A 125 9.05 -8.54 -4.72
CA ILE A 125 9.39 -8.32 -3.32
C ILE A 125 10.57 -9.22 -2.94
N PRO A 126 11.72 -8.66 -2.50
CA PRO A 126 12.83 -9.44 -1.97
C PRO A 126 12.40 -10.37 -0.83
N PRO A 127 12.90 -11.62 -0.75
CA PRO A 127 12.49 -12.56 0.29
C PRO A 127 12.66 -12.03 1.72
N VAL A 128 13.69 -11.22 1.98
CA VAL A 128 13.96 -10.60 3.29
C VAL A 128 12.83 -9.68 3.76
N LEU A 129 12.05 -9.12 2.82
CA LEU A 129 10.97 -8.19 3.13
C LEU A 129 9.61 -8.87 3.30
N LYS A 130 9.46 -10.15 2.91
CA LYS A 130 8.19 -10.87 2.95
C LYS A 130 7.78 -11.26 4.36
N ASN A 131 6.48 -11.50 4.53
CA ASN A 131 5.81 -11.90 5.76
C ASN A 131 6.01 -10.93 6.93
N ARG A 132 6.22 -9.65 6.62
CA ARG A 132 6.36 -8.58 7.60
C ARG A 132 5.31 -7.49 7.38
N THR A 133 4.99 -6.83 8.48
CA THR A 133 4.15 -5.63 8.47
C THR A 133 5.05 -4.41 8.48
N TYR A 134 4.71 -3.46 7.62
CA TYR A 134 5.40 -2.19 7.47
C TYR A 134 4.42 -1.07 7.79
N LYS A 135 4.87 -0.13 8.61
CA LYS A 135 4.24 1.16 8.80
C LYS A 135 5.06 2.20 8.02
N VAL A 136 4.43 2.84 7.05
CA VAL A 136 5.00 3.95 6.28
C VAL A 136 4.32 5.23 6.72
N SER A 137 5.06 6.15 7.33
CA SER A 137 4.58 7.51 7.62
C SER A 137 5.19 8.46 6.60
N ALA A 138 4.37 9.33 6.00
CA ALA A 138 4.79 10.32 5.01
C ALA A 138 4.20 11.69 5.33
N GLN A 139 5.03 12.73 5.26
CA GLN A 139 4.67 14.12 5.44
C GLN A 139 5.15 14.92 4.24
N LEU A 140 4.23 15.69 3.64
CA LEU A 140 4.54 16.61 2.57
C LEU A 140 4.52 18.04 3.09
N PHE A 141 5.52 18.81 2.69
CA PHE A 141 5.75 20.16 3.14
C PHE A 141 5.84 21.11 1.95
N ASN A 142 5.33 22.33 2.11
CA ASN A 142 5.54 23.40 1.15
C ASN A 142 6.96 24.01 1.30
N GLU A 143 7.24 25.06 0.53
CA GLU A 143 8.49 25.82 0.57
C GLU A 143 8.80 26.42 1.96
N GLU A 144 7.77 26.79 2.72
CA GLU A 144 7.88 27.35 4.08
C GLU A 144 8.02 26.25 5.15
N LYS A 145 8.14 24.98 4.74
CA LYS A 145 8.20 23.80 5.62
C LYS A 145 6.94 23.61 6.48
N ILE A 146 5.79 24.06 6.00
CA ILE A 146 4.47 23.78 6.59
C ILE A 146 3.93 22.47 6.02
N VAL A 147 3.49 21.56 6.90
CA VAL A 147 2.88 20.28 6.49
C VAL A 147 1.52 20.56 5.87
N PHE A 148 1.35 20.25 4.58
CA PHE A 148 0.07 20.36 3.89
C PHE A 148 -0.64 19.01 3.73
N LEU A 149 0.09 17.90 3.86
CA LEU A 149 -0.48 16.54 3.82
C LEU A 149 0.36 15.57 4.65
N CYS A 150 -0.31 14.70 5.40
CA CYS A 150 0.30 13.73 6.31
C CYS A 150 -0.50 12.44 6.25
N ALA A 151 0.15 11.32 5.95
CA ALA A 151 -0.48 10.01 5.91
C ALA A 151 0.39 8.94 6.57
N GLU A 152 -0.24 7.98 7.22
CA GLU A 152 0.38 6.75 7.65
C GLU A 152 -0.33 5.57 7.01
N VAL A 153 0.44 4.62 6.50
CA VAL A 153 -0.06 3.42 5.84
C VAL A 153 0.54 2.20 6.54
N VAL A 154 -0.32 1.27 6.96
CA VAL A 154 0.10 -0.03 7.44
C VAL A 154 -0.17 -1.04 6.34
N ALA A 155 0.86 -1.78 5.95
CA ALA A 155 0.76 -2.78 4.92
C ALA A 155 1.58 -4.03 5.23
N LYS A 156 1.09 -5.19 4.80
CA LYS A 156 1.75 -6.47 4.91
C LYS A 156 2.27 -6.91 3.55
N LEU A 157 3.54 -7.32 3.50
CA LEU A 157 4.12 -7.96 2.32
C LEU A 157 4.01 -9.48 2.47
N HIS A 158 3.46 -10.15 1.46
CA HIS A 158 3.33 -11.62 1.35
C HIS A 158 4.30 -12.18 0.29
#